data_AF-A0A671KNZ7-F1
#
_entry.id   AF-A0A671KNZ7-F1
#
_cell.length_a   1.000
_cell.length_b   1.000
_cell.length_c   1.000
_cell.angle_alpha   90.00
_cell.angle_beta   90.00
_cell.angle_gamma   90.00
#
_symmetry.space_group_name_H-M   'P 1'
#
loop_
_entity.id
_entity.type
_entity.pdbx_description
1 polymer ?
#
loop_
_entity_poly.entity_id
_entity_poly.type
_entity_poly.pdbx_seq_one_letter_code
_entity_poly.pdbx_strand_id
1 'polypeptide(L)'
;MFFCFNIILVCVFCLSLLIISLIIPWGFLSYKASQLTEKMKEMQKFFGFKVTGKLDKETMEMMKKPRCGVPDVAAYSTFEGKPKWQTNKLTYRIVNYTPDMSVAEVDESMEKALQVWAKVTPLKFTCINRGTADIMISFGTRYHGDAYPFDGPQGTLAHAFAPSPAIGGDAHFDDDEFFTFRSSKGFVLFLVAAHEFGHSLGLSHSNVRGALMFPTYSFTDPDRFSLPSDDIRGIQSLYGKRMILKSTKVSAAVHVRSSGKTLLFIDKVYYRCVKCCIINKSP
;
A
#
# COMPACT_ATOMS: atom_id res chain seq x y z
N MET A 1 23.38 -1.20 -21.55
CA MET A 1 23.85 0.07 -20.95
C MET A 1 22.89 1.19 -21.38
N PHE A 2 21.66 1.17 -20.84
CA PHE A 2 20.62 2.18 -21.09
C PHE A 2 19.92 2.43 -19.75
N PHE A 3 20.53 3.30 -18.93
CA PHE A 3 19.93 3.88 -17.73
C PHE A 3 20.36 5.34 -17.74
N CYS A 4 19.42 6.25 -18.00
CA CYS A 4 19.41 7.68 -17.66
C CYS A 4 18.51 8.44 -18.65
N PHE A 5 17.19 8.28 -18.53
CA PHE A 5 16.23 9.31 -18.97
C PHE A 5 14.94 9.10 -18.18
N ASN A 6 14.94 9.49 -16.90
CA ASN A 6 13.72 9.87 -16.17
C ASN A 6 14.02 10.51 -14.80
N ILE A 7 14.97 11.46 -14.77
CA ILE A 7 15.10 12.42 -13.67
C ILE A 7 15.43 13.78 -14.29
N ILE A 8 14.40 14.50 -14.73
CA ILE A 8 14.46 15.96 -14.88
C ILE A 8 13.14 16.52 -14.36
N LEU A 9 13.03 16.58 -13.04
CA LEU A 9 12.19 17.55 -12.36
C LEU A 9 12.80 17.95 -11.01
N VAL A 10 14.10 18.28 -11.01
CA VAL A 10 14.75 18.98 -9.89
C VAL A 10 15.75 19.98 -10.49
N CYS A 11 15.70 21.23 -10.02
CA CYS A 11 16.55 22.38 -10.40
C CYS A 11 16.35 23.04 -11.78
N VAL A 12 15.31 23.88 -11.90
CA VAL A 12 15.39 25.10 -12.72
C VAL A 12 14.80 26.28 -11.93
N PHE A 13 15.45 26.62 -10.81
CA PHE A 13 15.38 27.96 -10.26
C PHE A 13 16.83 28.38 -9.99
N CYS A 14 17.21 29.55 -10.51
CA CYS A 14 18.55 30.14 -10.50
C CYS A 14 19.51 29.71 -11.64
N LEU A 15 19.27 30.22 -12.87
CA LEU A 15 20.30 30.79 -13.75
C LEU A 15 19.64 31.43 -14.99
N SER A 16 19.73 32.77 -15.05
CA SER A 16 19.68 33.63 -16.25
C SER A 16 18.80 33.20 -17.45
N LEU A 17 17.61 33.80 -17.51
CA LEU A 17 16.59 33.70 -18.59
C LEU A 17 17.00 34.22 -19.99
N LEU A 18 18.29 34.27 -20.34
CA LEU A 18 18.74 34.84 -21.63
C LEU A 18 19.64 33.93 -22.49
N ILE A 19 20.04 32.74 -22.03
CA ILE A 19 20.97 31.87 -22.80
C ILE A 19 20.31 30.55 -23.29
N ILE A 20 19.15 30.16 -22.77
CA ILE A 20 18.51 28.86 -23.10
C ILE A 20 17.82 28.84 -24.48
N SER A 21 17.63 29.99 -25.15
CA SER A 21 16.95 30.07 -26.45
C SER A 21 17.81 29.72 -27.68
N LEU A 22 19.14 29.52 -27.54
CA LEU A 22 20.06 29.38 -28.67
C LEU A 22 20.67 27.98 -28.87
N ILE A 23 20.48 27.03 -27.95
CA ILE A 23 21.21 25.73 -27.98
C ILE A 23 20.27 24.52 -28.12
N ILE A 24 18.97 24.67 -27.84
CA ILE A 24 18.01 23.57 -27.94
C ILE A 24 17.22 23.71 -29.25
N PRO A 25 17.24 22.70 -30.15
CA PRO A 25 16.43 22.74 -31.36
C PRO A 25 14.96 22.95 -31.01
N TRP A 26 14.28 23.86 -31.71
CA TRP A 26 12.85 24.15 -31.51
C TRP A 26 11.97 22.89 -31.49
N GLY A 27 12.33 21.86 -32.28
CA GLY A 27 11.67 20.56 -32.27
C GLY A 27 11.77 19.81 -30.94
N PHE A 28 12.88 19.94 -30.20
CA PHE A 28 13.06 19.30 -28.89
C PHE A 28 12.29 20.02 -27.78
N LEU A 29 12.22 21.35 -27.83
CA LEU A 29 11.37 22.15 -26.93
C LEU A 29 9.88 21.88 -27.18
N SER A 30 9.46 21.85 -28.45
CA SER A 30 8.09 21.52 -28.86
C SER A 30 7.70 20.09 -28.47
N TYR A 31 8.59 19.12 -28.67
CA TYR A 31 8.39 17.72 -28.26
C TYR A 31 8.25 17.57 -26.74
N LYS A 32 9.14 18.19 -25.95
CA LYS A 32 9.03 18.19 -24.48
C LYS A 32 7.76 18.87 -23.98
N ALA A 33 7.36 19.99 -24.59
CA ALA A 33 6.10 20.65 -24.27
C ALA A 33 4.90 19.74 -24.57
N SER A 34 4.91 19.03 -25.71
CA SER A 34 3.85 18.07 -26.05
C SER A 34 3.77 16.90 -25.07
N GLN A 35 4.91 16.35 -24.63
CA GLN A 35 4.94 15.29 -23.62
C GLN A 35 4.40 15.76 -22.27
N LEU A 36 4.79 16.95 -21.82
CA LEU A 36 4.29 17.53 -20.57
C LEU A 36 2.77 17.73 -20.62
N THR A 37 2.24 18.21 -21.75
CA THR A 37 0.80 18.35 -21.96
C THR A 37 0.09 17.00 -21.86
N GLU A 38 0.62 15.92 -22.46
CA GLU A 38 0.00 14.59 -22.35
C GLU A 38 0.07 14.03 -20.93
N LYS A 39 1.20 14.17 -20.22
CA LYS A 39 1.31 13.78 -18.81
C LYS A 39 0.38 14.57 -17.90
N MET A 40 0.18 15.84 -18.19
CA MET A 40 -0.81 16.66 -17.49
C MET A 40 -2.23 16.15 -17.72
N LYS A 41 -2.58 15.75 -18.96
CA LYS A 41 -3.89 15.15 -19.26
C LYS A 41 -4.09 13.81 -18.54
N GLU A 42 -3.07 12.96 -18.49
CA GLU A 42 -3.09 11.70 -17.74
C GLU A 42 -3.37 11.94 -16.26
N MET A 43 -2.65 12.87 -15.63
CA MET A 43 -2.85 13.25 -14.23
C MET A 43 -4.28 13.79 -14.02
N GLN A 44 -4.71 14.77 -14.82
CA GLN A 44 -6.05 15.36 -14.69
C GLN A 44 -7.14 14.30 -14.81
N LYS A 45 -6.99 13.37 -15.75
CA LYS A 45 -7.89 12.23 -15.91
C LYS A 45 -7.89 11.32 -14.67
N PHE A 46 -6.72 11.03 -14.10
CA PHE A 46 -6.59 10.21 -12.90
C PHE A 46 -7.32 10.84 -11.71
N PHE A 47 -7.12 12.13 -11.46
CA PHE A 47 -7.75 12.85 -10.33
C PHE A 47 -9.21 13.28 -10.58
N GLY A 48 -9.75 13.00 -11.77
CA GLY A 48 -11.11 13.35 -12.15
C GLY A 48 -11.33 14.83 -12.43
N PHE A 49 -10.28 15.56 -12.80
CA PHE A 49 -10.34 16.98 -13.19
C PHE A 49 -10.76 17.15 -14.66
N LYS A 50 -11.06 18.39 -15.03
CA LYS A 50 -11.23 18.75 -16.43
C LYS A 50 -9.90 18.54 -17.17
N VAL A 51 -9.91 17.67 -18.17
CA VAL A 51 -8.72 17.34 -18.97
C VAL A 51 -8.41 18.50 -19.93
N THR A 52 -7.54 19.40 -19.51
CA THR A 52 -7.11 20.58 -20.28
C THR A 52 -5.69 20.44 -20.82
N GLY A 53 -4.87 19.59 -20.21
CA GLY A 53 -3.43 19.51 -20.47
C GLY A 53 -2.66 20.74 -20.01
N LYS A 54 -3.29 21.62 -19.23
CA LYS A 54 -2.71 22.85 -18.68
C LYS A 54 -2.61 22.76 -17.17
N LEU A 55 -1.62 23.43 -16.61
CA LEU A 55 -1.45 23.55 -15.16
C LEU A 55 -2.42 24.61 -14.61
N ASP A 56 -3.68 24.22 -14.40
CA ASP A 56 -4.70 25.08 -13.79
C ASP A 56 -4.62 25.08 -12.25
N LYS A 57 -5.39 25.98 -11.63
CA LYS A 57 -5.37 26.17 -10.17
C LYS A 57 -5.68 24.88 -9.41
N GLU A 58 -6.70 24.13 -9.83
CA GLU A 58 -7.09 22.88 -9.16
C GLU A 58 -5.98 21.82 -9.28
N THR A 59 -5.37 21.71 -10.46
CA THR A 59 -4.24 20.80 -10.70
C THR A 59 -3.03 21.15 -9.83
N MET A 60 -2.67 22.44 -9.73
CA MET A 60 -1.56 22.90 -8.87
C MET A 60 -1.81 22.61 -7.39
N GLU A 61 -3.02 22.87 -6.90
CA GLU A 61 -3.35 22.60 -5.50
C GLU A 61 -3.34 21.11 -5.18
N MET A 62 -3.64 20.24 -6.15
CA MET A 62 -3.48 18.79 -5.99
C MET A 62 -2.00 18.37 -5.97
N MET A 63 -1.16 18.92 -6.85
CA MET A 63 0.28 18.59 -6.92
C MET A 63 1.04 18.95 -5.63
N LYS A 64 0.58 19.95 -4.88
CA LYS A 64 1.22 20.39 -3.62
C LYS A 64 0.86 19.53 -2.42
N LYS A 65 -0.12 18.63 -2.53
CA LYS A 65 -0.55 17.83 -1.39
C LYS A 65 0.50 16.76 -1.08
N PRO A 66 0.84 16.56 0.21
CA PRO A 66 1.65 15.42 0.62
C PRO A 66 1.00 14.11 0.18
N ARG A 67 1.81 13.16 -0.28
CA ARG A 67 1.34 11.99 -1.02
C ARG A 67 2.33 10.82 -0.96
N CYS A 68 1.89 9.67 -1.43
CA CYS A 68 2.76 8.53 -1.73
C CYS A 68 3.66 8.84 -2.94
N GLY A 69 4.91 8.36 -2.88
CA GLY A 69 5.94 8.48 -3.92
C GLY A 69 5.81 7.48 -5.07
N VAL A 70 4.90 6.50 -4.96
CA VAL A 70 4.63 5.54 -6.04
C VAL A 70 3.95 6.25 -7.23
N PRO A 71 4.35 6.00 -8.49
CA PRO A 71 3.73 6.65 -9.65
C PRO A 71 2.25 6.29 -9.85
N ASP A 72 1.41 7.28 -10.18
CA ASP A 72 -0.05 7.11 -10.36
C ASP A 72 -0.47 6.29 -11.59
N VAL A 73 0.25 6.48 -12.69
CA VAL A 73 -0.14 6.01 -14.04
C VAL A 73 0.84 5.00 -14.63
N ALA A 74 1.96 4.76 -13.96
CA ALA A 74 2.70 3.53 -14.21
C ALA A 74 1.97 2.44 -13.41
N ALA A 75 1.07 1.72 -14.08
CA ALA A 75 0.78 0.38 -13.63
C ALA A 75 2.13 -0.32 -13.37
N TYR A 76 2.18 -1.29 -12.46
CA TYR A 76 3.30 -2.22 -12.34
C TYR A 76 3.59 -3.01 -13.64
N SER A 77 3.12 -2.55 -14.80
CA SER A 77 3.35 -2.91 -16.19
C SER A 77 4.80 -3.17 -16.62
N THR A 78 5.80 -2.83 -15.80
CA THR A 78 7.15 -3.38 -15.97
C THR A 78 7.24 -4.86 -15.57
N PHE A 79 6.26 -5.36 -14.82
CA PHE A 79 6.04 -6.75 -14.43
C PHE A 79 4.75 -7.25 -15.09
N GLU A 80 4.85 -8.24 -15.97
CA GLU A 80 3.66 -8.95 -16.47
C GLU A 80 2.93 -9.61 -15.30
N GLY A 81 1.62 -9.38 -15.19
CA GLY A 81 0.76 -10.00 -14.18
C GLY A 81 0.47 -9.07 -13.00
N LYS A 82 -0.76 -9.15 -12.47
CA LYS A 82 -1.17 -8.45 -11.25
C LYS A 82 -0.22 -8.90 -10.11
N PRO A 83 0.77 -8.09 -9.69
CA PRO A 83 1.82 -8.56 -8.81
C PRO A 83 1.18 -8.99 -7.49
N LYS A 84 1.52 -10.20 -7.04
CA LYS A 84 0.88 -10.85 -5.90
C LYS A 84 1.83 -11.86 -5.29
N TRP A 85 1.83 -11.94 -3.96
CA TRP A 85 2.51 -13.01 -3.24
C TRP A 85 1.87 -14.37 -3.52
N GLN A 86 2.72 -15.38 -3.75
CA GLN A 86 2.29 -16.76 -4.01
C GLN A 86 1.82 -17.48 -2.73
N THR A 87 2.07 -16.88 -1.56
CA THR A 87 1.65 -17.37 -0.24
C THR A 87 0.74 -16.34 0.44
N ASN A 88 -0.15 -16.84 1.31
CA ASN A 88 -0.95 -15.99 2.19
C ASN A 88 -0.31 -15.81 3.58
N LYS A 89 0.85 -16.41 3.83
CA LYS A 89 1.60 -16.26 5.09
C LYS A 89 2.82 -15.42 4.78
N LEU A 90 2.75 -14.16 5.15
CA LEU A 90 3.80 -13.17 4.92
C LEU A 90 4.46 -12.81 6.24
N THR A 91 5.74 -12.53 6.18
CA THR A 91 6.54 -12.03 7.28
C THR A 91 6.80 -10.55 7.06
N TYR A 92 6.87 -9.79 8.15
CA TYR A 92 7.33 -8.41 8.09
C TYR A 92 8.37 -8.15 9.18
N ARG A 93 9.22 -7.16 8.94
CA ARG A 93 10.25 -6.77 9.91
C ARG A 93 10.44 -5.27 9.87
N ILE A 94 10.41 -4.65 11.05
CA ILE A 94 10.81 -3.26 11.25
C ILE A 94 12.33 -3.24 11.41
N VAL A 95 13.01 -2.54 10.51
CA VAL A 95 14.48 -2.48 10.42
C VAL A 95 15.04 -1.46 11.39
N ASN A 96 14.41 -0.30 11.45
CA ASN A 96 14.72 0.81 12.35
C ASN A 96 13.42 1.57 12.69
N TYR A 97 13.52 2.55 13.58
CA TYR A 97 12.38 3.28 14.14
C TYR A 97 12.62 4.78 14.01
N THR A 98 11.55 5.52 13.69
CA THR A 98 11.54 6.99 13.73
C THR A 98 11.72 7.51 15.16
N PRO A 99 12.42 8.63 15.38
CA PRO A 99 12.53 9.26 16.70
C PRO A 99 11.26 9.99 17.15
N ASP A 100 10.28 10.20 16.26
CA ASP A 100 9.07 10.99 16.55
C ASP A 100 8.08 10.28 17.48
N MET A 101 8.19 8.95 17.57
CA MET A 101 7.24 8.08 18.25
C MET A 101 7.99 7.05 19.09
N SER A 102 7.37 6.57 20.16
CA SER A 102 7.94 5.44 20.89
C SER A 102 7.91 4.16 20.05
N VAL A 103 8.83 3.24 20.31
CA VAL A 103 8.90 1.92 19.65
C VAL A 103 7.54 1.21 19.67
N ALA A 104 6.84 1.25 20.81
CA ALA A 104 5.53 0.62 20.96
C ALA A 104 4.45 1.24 20.05
N GLU A 105 4.48 2.56 19.85
CA GLU A 105 3.52 3.26 18.97
C GLU A 105 3.79 2.98 17.48
N VAL A 106 5.06 2.85 17.11
CA VAL A 106 5.45 2.41 15.75
C VAL A 106 5.03 0.96 15.53
N ASP A 107 5.32 0.06 16.47
CA ASP A 107 4.92 -1.36 16.40
C ASP A 107 3.39 -1.49 16.26
N GLU A 108 2.62 -0.77 17.08
CA GLU A 108 1.15 -0.76 17.00
C GLU A 108 0.66 -0.21 15.66
N SER A 109 1.30 0.85 15.14
CA SER A 109 0.93 1.44 13.84
C SER A 109 1.13 0.45 12.69
N MET A 110 2.27 -0.25 12.66
CA MET A 110 2.59 -1.23 11.62
C MET A 110 1.70 -2.47 11.71
N GLU A 111 1.48 -3.00 12.92
CA GLU A 111 0.57 -4.12 13.13
C GLU A 111 -0.85 -3.75 12.69
N LYS A 112 -1.37 -2.61 13.16
CA LYS A 112 -2.73 -2.15 12.83
C LYS A 112 -2.89 -1.95 11.32
N ALA A 113 -1.88 -1.41 10.64
CA ALA A 113 -1.86 -1.21 9.19
C ALA A 113 -1.90 -2.54 8.40
N LEU A 114 -1.18 -3.57 8.83
CA LEU A 114 -1.28 -4.90 8.22
C LEU A 114 -2.63 -5.57 8.53
N GLN A 115 -3.16 -5.36 9.72
CA GLN A 115 -4.44 -5.96 10.14
C GLN A 115 -5.64 -5.47 9.33
N VAL A 116 -5.64 -4.22 8.80
CA VAL A 116 -6.76 -3.77 7.96
C VAL A 116 -6.91 -4.64 6.71
N TRP A 117 -5.80 -5.10 6.13
CA TRP A 117 -5.78 -6.00 4.98
C TRP A 117 -6.06 -7.45 5.37
N ALA A 118 -5.48 -7.94 6.47
CA ALA A 118 -5.70 -9.30 6.98
C ALA A 118 -7.17 -9.55 7.37
N LYS A 119 -7.87 -8.53 7.87
CA LYS A 119 -9.27 -8.64 8.29
C LYS A 119 -10.21 -9.02 7.13
N VAL A 120 -9.90 -8.62 5.90
CA VAL A 120 -10.77 -8.80 4.73
C VAL A 120 -10.25 -9.84 3.73
N THR A 121 -9.08 -10.41 3.97
CA THR A 121 -8.42 -11.42 3.11
C THR A 121 -8.01 -12.68 3.89
N PRO A 122 -7.56 -13.75 3.21
CA PRO A 122 -6.91 -14.89 3.87
C PRO A 122 -5.46 -14.63 4.34
N LEU A 123 -4.92 -13.43 4.11
CA LEU A 123 -3.55 -13.07 4.47
C LEU A 123 -3.30 -13.17 5.98
N LYS A 124 -2.09 -13.56 6.34
CA LYS A 124 -1.58 -13.64 7.70
C LYS A 124 -0.19 -13.03 7.71
N PHE A 125 0.02 -12.12 8.65
CA PHE A 125 1.29 -11.44 8.85
C PHE A 125 1.95 -11.96 10.12
N THR A 126 3.27 -12.10 10.10
CA THR A 126 4.06 -12.51 11.26
C THR A 126 5.28 -11.61 11.36
N CYS A 127 5.38 -10.89 12.48
CA CYS A 127 6.56 -10.09 12.76
C CYS A 127 7.76 -11.01 13.02
N ILE A 128 8.90 -10.72 12.39
CA ILE A 128 10.17 -11.37 12.67
C ILE A 128 11.21 -10.33 13.09
N ASN A 129 12.05 -10.67 14.06
CA ASN A 129 13.02 -9.73 14.65
C ASN A 129 14.43 -9.86 14.05
N ARG A 130 14.68 -10.88 13.23
CA ARG A 130 15.99 -11.20 12.63
C ARG A 130 15.78 -11.81 11.24
N GLY A 131 16.80 -11.69 10.39
CA GLY A 131 16.76 -12.19 9.02
C GLY A 131 15.99 -11.28 8.06
N THR A 132 15.71 -11.79 6.87
CA THR A 132 14.98 -11.08 5.81
C THR A 132 13.51 -11.52 5.83
N ALA A 133 12.60 -10.55 5.84
CA ALA A 133 11.17 -10.75 5.77
C ALA A 133 10.65 -10.59 4.33
N ASP A 134 9.39 -10.92 4.09
CA ASP A 134 8.72 -10.62 2.81
C ASP A 134 8.45 -9.11 2.64
N ILE A 135 8.30 -8.38 3.76
CA ILE A 135 8.08 -6.93 3.82
C ILE A 135 9.06 -6.34 4.83
N MET A 136 10.13 -5.69 4.36
CA MET A 136 11.03 -4.92 5.21
C MET A 136 10.52 -3.48 5.34
N ILE A 137 10.46 -2.99 6.57
CA ILE A 137 9.93 -1.66 6.90
C ILE A 137 11.08 -0.82 7.44
N SER A 138 11.36 0.32 6.81
CA SER A 138 12.42 1.22 7.28
C SER A 138 12.05 2.69 7.17
N PHE A 139 12.65 3.48 8.03
CA PHE A 139 12.61 4.93 8.02
C PHE A 139 13.94 5.45 7.49
N GLY A 140 13.91 6.40 6.57
CA GLY A 140 15.12 6.96 5.99
C GLY A 140 14.88 8.36 5.49
N THR A 141 15.94 9.13 5.30
CA THR A 141 15.85 10.49 4.75
C THR A 141 16.56 10.54 3.42
N ARG A 142 16.01 11.32 2.48
CA ARG A 142 16.64 11.59 1.18
C ARG A 142 17.13 10.30 0.50
N TYR A 143 18.43 10.18 0.21
CA TYR A 143 18.98 8.94 -0.32
C TYR A 143 19.16 7.90 0.78
N HIS A 144 18.44 6.78 0.65
CA HIS A 144 18.34 5.75 1.68
C HIS A 144 18.56 4.32 1.14
N GLY A 145 19.27 4.17 0.02
CA GLY A 145 19.75 2.87 -0.46
C GLY A 145 18.99 2.25 -1.64
N ASP A 146 17.99 2.95 -2.17
CA ASP A 146 17.31 2.59 -3.42
C ASP A 146 17.43 3.73 -4.48
N ALA A 147 16.75 3.55 -5.62
CA ALA A 147 16.77 4.51 -6.73
C ALA A 147 15.76 5.66 -6.60
N TYR A 148 15.04 5.74 -5.48
CA TYR A 148 13.91 6.66 -5.25
C TYR A 148 14.16 7.49 -3.99
N PRO A 149 15.09 8.45 -4.01
CA PRO A 149 15.35 9.27 -2.83
C PRO A 149 14.13 10.11 -2.44
N PHE A 150 13.93 10.32 -1.13
CA PHE A 150 12.92 11.24 -0.61
C PHE A 150 13.31 12.71 -0.82
N ASP A 151 12.33 13.61 -0.70
CA ASP A 151 12.46 15.05 -0.97
C ASP A 151 12.67 15.92 0.28
N GLY A 152 12.54 15.34 1.47
CA GLY A 152 12.58 16.07 2.74
C GLY A 152 11.17 16.41 3.21
N PRO A 153 10.98 17.43 4.07
CA PRO A 153 9.68 17.66 4.68
C PRO A 153 8.58 18.00 3.67
N GLN A 154 7.40 17.42 3.89
CA GLN A 154 6.23 17.42 3.01
C GLN A 154 6.49 16.71 1.67
N GLY A 155 5.52 16.77 0.75
CA GLY A 155 5.71 16.15 -0.57
C GLY A 155 5.59 14.63 -0.50
N THR A 156 6.71 13.90 -0.51
CA THR A 156 6.71 12.43 -0.52
C THR A 156 6.80 11.85 0.88
N LEU A 157 5.70 11.28 1.37
CA LEU A 157 5.64 10.74 2.73
C LEU A 157 6.33 9.38 2.89
N ALA A 158 6.18 8.55 1.86
CA ALA A 158 6.59 7.16 1.86
C ALA A 158 6.50 6.59 0.44
N HIS A 159 7.12 5.43 0.23
CA HIS A 159 6.87 4.59 -0.93
C HIS A 159 6.99 3.11 -0.58
N ALA A 160 6.48 2.25 -1.44
CA ALA A 160 6.64 0.83 -1.33
C ALA A 160 6.76 0.13 -2.68
N PHE A 161 7.29 -1.08 -2.65
CA PHE A 161 7.52 -1.90 -3.83
C PHE A 161 6.46 -2.99 -3.94
N ALA A 162 6.02 -3.28 -5.16
CA ALA A 162 5.13 -4.42 -5.41
C ALA A 162 5.77 -5.76 -5.00
N PRO A 163 4.95 -6.81 -4.76
CA PRO A 163 5.43 -8.17 -4.51
C PRO A 163 6.44 -8.63 -5.57
N SER A 164 7.68 -8.88 -5.14
CA SER A 164 8.79 -9.34 -5.99
C SER A 164 9.93 -9.85 -5.08
N PRO A 165 10.90 -10.62 -5.57
CA PRO A 165 12.09 -10.95 -4.79
C PRO A 165 12.91 -9.71 -4.37
N ALA A 166 13.81 -9.90 -3.41
CA ALA A 166 14.71 -8.87 -2.88
C ALA A 166 13.94 -7.68 -2.26
N ILE A 167 14.03 -6.48 -2.84
CA ILE A 167 13.37 -5.27 -2.32
C ILE A 167 11.84 -5.27 -2.55
N GLY A 168 11.31 -6.23 -3.31
CA GLY A 168 9.89 -6.32 -3.56
C GLY A 168 9.10 -6.57 -2.28
N GLY A 169 8.07 -5.77 -2.05
CA GLY A 169 7.31 -5.77 -0.80
C GLY A 169 7.79 -4.77 0.24
N ASP A 170 9.01 -4.24 0.13
CA ASP A 170 9.55 -3.32 1.13
C ASP A 170 8.79 -1.99 1.12
N ALA A 171 8.69 -1.36 2.30
CA ALA A 171 8.02 -0.09 2.52
C ALA A 171 8.96 0.87 3.26
N HIS A 172 9.21 2.03 2.65
CA HIS A 172 10.08 3.06 3.18
C HIS A 172 9.28 4.30 3.54
N PHE A 173 9.59 4.90 4.69
CA PHE A 173 8.92 6.08 5.23
C PHE A 173 9.94 7.22 5.33
N ASP A 174 9.58 8.42 4.88
CA ASP A 174 10.49 9.57 4.91
C ASP A 174 10.60 10.11 6.35
N ASP A 175 11.76 9.90 6.98
CA ASP A 175 12.01 10.31 8.37
C ASP A 175 12.35 11.82 8.49
N ASP A 176 12.34 12.57 7.37
CA ASP A 176 12.29 14.04 7.38
C ASP A 176 10.84 14.54 7.65
N GLU A 177 9.84 13.65 7.59
CA GLU A 177 8.45 13.95 7.92
C GLU A 177 8.13 13.75 9.39
N PHE A 178 7.23 14.59 9.92
CA PHE A 178 6.78 14.44 11.31
C PHE A 178 5.67 13.39 11.42
N PHE A 179 6.02 12.17 11.80
CA PHE A 179 5.06 11.10 12.02
C PHE A 179 4.43 11.18 13.41
N THR A 180 3.16 10.80 13.48
CA THR A 180 2.42 10.82 14.74
C THR A 180 1.56 9.59 14.90
N PHE A 181 1.25 9.26 16.16
CA PHE A 181 0.44 8.10 16.47
C PHE A 181 -1.06 8.32 16.21
N ARG A 182 -1.59 9.47 16.65
CA ARG A 182 -3.02 9.83 16.54
C ARG A 182 -3.28 11.31 16.23
N SER A 183 -2.22 12.11 16.09
CA SER A 183 -2.34 13.57 16.05
C SER A 183 -2.56 14.06 14.62
N SER A 184 -3.40 15.08 14.44
CA SER A 184 -3.52 15.78 13.14
C SER A 184 -2.42 16.83 12.92
N LYS A 185 -1.46 16.97 13.84
CA LYS A 185 -0.33 17.92 13.73
C LYS A 185 0.79 17.44 12.79
N GLY A 186 0.76 16.18 12.38
CA GLY A 186 1.68 15.58 11.43
C GLY A 186 0.97 14.48 10.65
N PHE A 187 1.73 13.51 10.16
CA PHE A 187 1.20 12.39 9.40
C PHE A 187 0.94 11.20 10.31
N VAL A 188 -0.28 10.67 10.30
CA VAL A 188 -0.61 9.50 11.12
C VAL A 188 0.03 8.27 10.50
N LEU A 189 1.06 7.72 11.16
CA LEU A 189 1.91 6.65 10.63
C LEU A 189 1.10 5.44 10.20
N PHE A 190 0.09 5.05 10.99
CA PHE A 190 -0.84 3.97 10.65
C PHE A 190 -1.53 4.16 9.28
N LEU A 191 -1.96 5.38 8.93
CA LEU A 191 -2.66 5.63 7.67
C LEU A 191 -1.70 5.52 6.48
N VAL A 192 -0.51 6.12 6.61
CA VAL A 192 0.53 6.05 5.58
C VAL A 192 0.97 4.61 5.40
N ALA A 193 1.27 3.89 6.48
CA ALA A 193 1.67 2.48 6.43
C ALA A 193 0.57 1.58 5.84
N ALA A 194 -0.70 1.82 6.17
CA ALA A 194 -1.79 1.04 5.60
C ALA A 194 -1.86 1.21 4.07
N HIS A 195 -1.61 2.42 3.57
CA HIS A 195 -1.50 2.70 2.12
C HIS A 195 -0.31 1.97 1.49
N GLU A 196 0.89 2.15 2.04
CA GLU A 196 2.11 1.52 1.50
C GLU A 196 2.06 -0.01 1.54
N PHE A 197 1.42 -0.60 2.55
CA PHE A 197 1.19 -2.03 2.57
C PHE A 197 0.19 -2.49 1.51
N GLY A 198 -0.70 -1.63 1.03
CA GLY A 198 -1.49 -1.93 -0.16
C GLY A 198 -0.59 -2.16 -1.39
N HIS A 199 0.42 -1.30 -1.60
CA HIS A 199 1.44 -1.49 -2.64
C HIS A 199 2.28 -2.74 -2.41
N SER A 200 2.73 -2.97 -1.17
CA SER A 200 3.46 -4.17 -0.76
C SER A 200 2.68 -5.47 -1.00
N LEU A 201 1.36 -5.38 -1.09
CA LEU A 201 0.45 -6.48 -1.40
C LEU A 201 0.02 -6.52 -2.88
N GLY A 202 0.41 -5.54 -3.69
CA GLY A 202 0.21 -5.52 -5.14
C GLY A 202 -0.91 -4.61 -5.64
N LEU A 203 -1.46 -3.74 -4.80
CA LEU A 203 -2.42 -2.73 -5.22
C LEU A 203 -1.70 -1.53 -5.84
N SER A 204 -2.25 -0.99 -6.92
CA SER A 204 -1.86 0.34 -7.43
C SER A 204 -2.74 1.42 -6.80
N HIS A 205 -2.40 2.68 -7.03
CA HIS A 205 -3.24 3.78 -6.61
C HIS A 205 -4.66 3.68 -7.19
N SER A 206 -5.65 4.05 -6.37
CA SER A 206 -7.04 4.21 -6.77
C SER A 206 -7.31 5.64 -7.21
N ASN A 207 -8.18 5.81 -8.22
CA ASN A 207 -8.72 7.10 -8.61
C ASN A 207 -10.01 7.46 -7.84
N VAL A 208 -10.48 6.59 -6.94
CA VAL A 208 -11.67 6.83 -6.13
C VAL A 208 -11.33 7.72 -4.94
N ARG A 209 -11.89 8.93 -4.92
CA ARG A 209 -11.76 9.83 -3.76
C ARG A 209 -12.28 9.13 -2.50
N GLY A 210 -11.44 9.09 -1.46
CA GLY A 210 -11.75 8.44 -0.18
C GLY A 210 -11.38 6.96 -0.09
N ALA A 211 -10.80 6.37 -1.15
CA ALA A 211 -10.07 5.11 -1.02
C ALA A 211 -8.80 5.31 -0.19
N LEU A 212 -8.38 4.29 0.55
CA LEU A 212 -7.10 4.30 1.24
C LEU A 212 -5.96 4.40 0.23
N MET A 213 -6.06 3.68 -0.89
CA MET A 213 -5.08 3.71 -1.98
C MET A 213 -5.16 4.97 -2.85
N PHE A 214 -5.89 6.01 -2.46
CA PHE A 214 -5.82 7.29 -3.16
C PHE A 214 -4.46 7.96 -2.88
N PRO A 215 -3.75 8.52 -3.88
CA PRO A 215 -2.33 8.85 -3.73
C PRO A 215 -2.00 9.92 -2.69
N THR A 216 -2.90 10.90 -2.50
CA THR A 216 -2.65 12.02 -1.59
C THR A 216 -3.10 11.71 -0.19
N TYR A 217 -2.30 12.10 0.80
CA TYR A 217 -2.65 11.95 2.20
C TYR A 217 -3.91 12.73 2.56
N SER A 218 -4.78 12.08 3.33
CA SER A 218 -5.95 12.69 3.93
C SER A 218 -6.10 12.17 5.35
N PHE A 219 -6.11 13.09 6.30
CA PHE A 219 -6.29 12.74 7.70
C PHE A 219 -7.67 12.08 7.92
N THR A 220 -7.67 10.93 8.57
CA THR A 220 -8.85 10.26 9.09
C THR A 220 -8.56 9.86 10.53
N ASP A 221 -9.56 9.92 11.42
CA ASP A 221 -9.40 9.43 12.78
C ASP A 221 -8.97 7.95 12.77
N PRO A 222 -7.76 7.60 13.23
CA PRO A 222 -7.24 6.25 13.14
C PRO A 222 -8.04 5.25 13.99
N ASP A 223 -8.74 5.70 15.03
CA ASP A 223 -9.53 4.83 15.90
C ASP A 223 -10.91 4.51 15.32
N ARG A 224 -11.35 5.29 14.33
CA ARG A 224 -12.59 5.06 13.56
C ARG A 224 -12.34 4.56 12.16
N PHE A 225 -11.09 4.31 11.80
CA PHE A 225 -10.72 3.90 10.46
C PHE A 225 -11.37 2.56 10.08
N SER A 226 -11.95 2.53 8.88
CA SER A 226 -12.43 1.32 8.25
C SER A 226 -11.99 1.30 6.80
N LEU A 227 -11.54 0.15 6.34
CA LEU A 227 -11.02 0.01 4.98
C LEU A 227 -12.14 0.30 3.97
N PRO A 228 -11.99 1.28 3.05
CA PRO A 228 -13.03 1.62 2.09
C PRO A 228 -13.36 0.48 1.11
N SER A 229 -14.57 0.53 0.55
CA SER A 229 -15.08 -0.56 -0.29
C SER A 229 -14.25 -0.80 -1.56
N ASP A 230 -13.60 0.24 -2.08
CA ASP A 230 -12.76 0.14 -3.27
C ASP A 230 -11.50 -0.67 -2.99
N ASP A 231 -10.82 -0.36 -1.88
CA ASP A 231 -9.65 -1.08 -1.41
C ASP A 231 -9.98 -2.54 -1.09
N ILE A 232 -11.14 -2.80 -0.46
CA ILE A 232 -11.62 -4.17 -0.19
C ILE A 232 -11.78 -4.96 -1.50
N ARG A 233 -12.43 -4.38 -2.52
CA ARG A 233 -12.60 -5.05 -3.81
C ARG A 233 -11.26 -5.28 -4.49
N GLY A 234 -10.38 -4.29 -4.46
CA GLY A 234 -9.02 -4.36 -5.01
C GLY A 234 -8.25 -5.54 -4.42
N ILE A 235 -8.11 -5.58 -3.08
CA ILE A 235 -7.31 -6.61 -2.42
C ILE A 235 -7.94 -8.00 -2.54
N GLN A 236 -9.27 -8.10 -2.49
CA GLN A 236 -9.96 -9.38 -2.65
C GLN A 236 -9.89 -9.91 -4.09
N SER A 237 -9.68 -9.04 -5.09
CA SER A 237 -9.42 -9.49 -6.46
C SER A 237 -8.07 -10.22 -6.60
N LEU A 238 -7.12 -9.94 -5.70
CA LEU A 238 -5.81 -10.59 -5.65
C LEU A 238 -5.82 -11.82 -4.74
N TYR A 239 -6.29 -11.67 -3.50
CA TYR A 239 -6.14 -12.70 -2.45
C TYR A 239 -7.43 -13.47 -2.13
N GLY A 240 -8.56 -13.06 -2.71
CA GLY A 240 -9.87 -13.60 -2.35
C GLY A 240 -10.39 -13.05 -1.02
N LYS A 241 -11.62 -13.45 -0.67
CA LYS A 241 -12.27 -13.05 0.58
C LYS A 241 -11.80 -13.90 1.75
N ARG A 242 -11.69 -13.32 2.94
CA ARG A 242 -11.51 -14.08 4.17
C ARG A 242 -12.68 -15.05 4.37
N MET A 243 -12.42 -16.35 4.26
CA MET A 243 -13.39 -17.35 4.69
C MET A 243 -13.40 -17.38 6.21
N ILE A 244 -14.35 -16.67 6.82
CA ILE A 244 -14.76 -17.00 8.18
C ILE A 244 -15.42 -18.37 8.05
N LEU A 245 -14.74 -19.42 8.52
CA LEU A 245 -15.40 -20.70 8.78
C LEU A 245 -16.59 -20.35 9.67
N LYS A 246 -17.79 -20.29 9.08
CA LYS A 246 -19.01 -20.22 9.86
C LYS A 246 -18.92 -21.42 10.77
N SER A 247 -18.86 -21.19 12.08
CA SER A 247 -19.06 -22.27 13.05
C SER A 247 -20.40 -22.88 12.69
N THR A 248 -20.37 -24.01 11.98
CA THR A 248 -21.59 -24.71 11.65
C THR A 248 -22.01 -25.36 12.94
N LYS A 249 -23.12 -24.88 13.51
CA LYS A 249 -23.69 -25.50 14.70
C LYS A 249 -24.04 -26.92 14.31
N VAL A 250 -23.34 -27.89 14.91
CA VAL A 250 -23.69 -29.31 14.76
C VAL A 250 -25.13 -29.44 15.27
N SER A 251 -26.05 -29.88 14.41
CA SER A 251 -27.46 -30.04 14.78
C SER A 251 -27.66 -31.24 15.68
N ALA A 252 -26.88 -32.32 15.47
CA ALA A 252 -26.85 -33.48 16.34
C ALA A 252 -25.53 -34.27 16.17
N ALA A 253 -25.16 -35.07 17.17
CA ALA A 253 -24.08 -36.03 17.07
C ALA A 253 -24.58 -37.41 17.50
N VAL A 254 -24.33 -38.44 16.70
CA VAL A 254 -24.74 -39.84 17.00
C VAL A 254 -23.50 -40.72 17.08
N HIS A 255 -23.33 -41.40 18.21
CA HIS A 255 -22.26 -42.38 18.39
C HIS A 255 -22.77 -43.79 18.04
N VAL A 256 -22.18 -44.40 17.01
CA VAL A 256 -22.57 -45.72 16.51
C VAL A 256 -21.77 -46.79 17.24
N ARG A 257 -22.38 -47.41 18.26
CA ARG A 257 -21.74 -48.40 19.16
C ARG A 257 -21.10 -49.58 18.42
N SER A 258 -21.71 -50.06 17.34
CA SER A 258 -21.19 -51.19 16.56
C SER A 258 -19.90 -50.90 15.78
N SER A 259 -19.61 -49.62 15.51
CA SER A 259 -18.44 -49.22 14.70
C SER A 259 -17.48 -48.28 15.42
N GLY A 260 -17.82 -47.84 16.65
CA GLY A 260 -17.05 -46.87 17.44
C GLY A 260 -16.98 -45.46 16.83
N LYS A 261 -17.79 -45.16 15.80
CA LYS A 261 -17.72 -43.91 15.05
C LYS A 261 -18.76 -42.90 15.52
N THR A 262 -18.38 -41.63 15.57
CA THR A 262 -19.31 -40.52 15.77
C THR A 262 -19.67 -39.89 14.42
N LEU A 263 -20.96 -39.82 14.13
CA LEU A 263 -21.53 -39.10 13.01
C LEU A 263 -21.99 -37.72 13.48
N LEU A 264 -21.59 -36.68 12.77
CA LEU A 264 -22.03 -35.31 13.00
C LEU A 264 -23.10 -34.96 11.98
N PHE A 265 -24.21 -34.41 12.43
CA PHE A 265 -25.29 -33.94 11.59
C PHE A 265 -25.23 -32.43 11.49
N ILE A 266 -25.36 -31.93 10.27
CA ILE A 266 -25.54 -30.53 9.94
C ILE A 266 -26.76 -30.52 9.02
N ASP A 267 -27.86 -29.96 9.51
CA ASP A 267 -29.18 -30.02 8.85
C ASP A 267 -29.58 -31.46 8.50
N LYS A 268 -29.80 -31.78 7.21
CA LYS A 268 -30.18 -33.11 6.71
C LYS A 268 -29.01 -33.95 6.20
N VAL A 269 -27.77 -33.48 6.38
CA VAL A 269 -26.56 -34.15 5.90
C VAL A 269 -25.73 -34.65 7.08
N TYR A 270 -25.25 -35.89 6.99
CA TYR A 270 -24.34 -36.46 8.00
C TYR A 270 -22.90 -36.46 7.48
N TYR A 271 -21.97 -36.23 8.39
CA TYR A 271 -20.54 -36.20 8.14
C TYR A 271 -19.87 -37.21 9.06
N ARG A 272 -18.90 -37.95 8.51
CA ARG A 272 -18.08 -38.90 9.28
C ARG A 272 -16.82 -38.19 9.75
N CYS A 273 -16.61 -38.13 11.07
CA CYS A 273 -15.42 -37.51 11.58
C CYS A 273 -14.18 -38.38 11.37
N VAL A 274 -13.16 -37.86 10.68
CA VAL A 274 -11.88 -38.56 10.41
C VAL A 274 -10.78 -38.07 11.37
N LYS A 275 -10.90 -36.85 11.91
CA LYS A 275 -10.14 -36.26 13.02
C LYS A 275 -10.97 -35.12 13.62
N CYS A 276 -11.48 -35.26 14.84
CA CYS A 276 -12.23 -34.20 15.53
C CYS A 276 -11.38 -33.68 16.69
N CYS A 277 -10.93 -32.42 16.61
CA CYS A 277 -10.63 -31.64 17.81
C CYS A 277 -11.96 -31.10 18.33
N ILE A 278 -12.57 -31.82 19.28
CA ILE A 278 -13.72 -31.30 20.02
C ILE A 278 -13.17 -30.27 21.00
N ILE A 279 -13.35 -28.99 20.71
CA ILE A 279 -13.11 -27.93 21.69
C ILE A 279 -14.37 -27.84 22.54
N ASN A 280 -14.39 -28.55 23.66
CA ASN A 280 -15.41 -28.34 24.69
C ASN A 280 -15.20 -26.95 25.28
N LYS A 281 -16.06 -25.99 24.92
CA LYS A 281 -16.28 -24.84 25.79
C LYS A 281 -17.27 -25.28 26.87
N SER A 282 -16.76 -25.52 28.06
CA SER A 282 -17.58 -25.55 29.28
C SER A 282 -18.25 -24.18 29.48
N PRO A 283 -19.45 -24.12 30.10
CA PRO A 283 -20.24 -22.90 30.24
C PRO A 283 -19.50 -21.79 30.98
#